data_AF-A0AAW6HLP0-F1
#
_entry.id   AF-A0AAW6HLP0-F1
#
_cell.length_a   1.000
_cell.length_b   1.000
_cell.length_c   1.000
_cell.angle_alpha   90.00
_cell.angle_beta   90.00
_cell.angle_gamma   90.00
#
_symmetry.space_group_name_H-M   'P 1'
#
loop_
_entity.id
_entity.type
_entity.pdbx_description
1 polymer ?
#
loop_
_entity_poly.entity_id
_entity_poly.type
_entity_poly.pdbx_seq_one_letter_code
_entity_poly.pdbx_strand_id
1 'polypeptide(L)'
;MNQERTLPFGKYKGQEIKYIILTHIGYIMWCFENISWFKLTDEEQAIYDAVAIMIKKDNLEMTFPVELMYKHIRNREAFERLETPFIAFNEYTCYKISEKDNPICKSVEKYKRPRITIPERSSAGGLSLDGLRQLSYAMDKEVERAYFNGETDEDTFGGWYSMDDYKD
;
A
#
# COMPACT_ATOMS: atom_id res chain seq x y z
N MET A 1 -1.15 21.87 -11.76
CA MET A 1 -0.78 20.56 -11.19
C MET A 1 -0.66 20.77 -9.70
N ASN A 2 -1.50 20.13 -8.89
CA ASN A 2 -1.30 20.15 -7.44
C ASN A 2 -0.07 19.31 -7.13
N GLN A 3 0.87 19.91 -6.39
CA GLN A 3 2.05 19.20 -5.93
C GLN A 3 1.62 18.10 -4.97
N GLU A 4 2.15 16.91 -5.18
CA GLU A 4 1.78 15.73 -4.41
C GLU A 4 2.45 15.77 -3.05
N ARG A 5 1.72 15.36 -2.01
CA ARG A 5 2.21 15.47 -0.64
C ARG A 5 3.26 14.40 -0.41
N THR A 6 4.42 14.83 0.06
CA THR A 6 5.51 13.95 0.45
C THR A 6 5.55 13.80 1.96
N LEU A 7 6.09 12.67 2.43
CA LEU A 7 6.28 12.43 3.85
C LEU A 7 7.39 13.36 4.38
N PRO A 8 7.16 14.14 5.45
CA PRO A 8 8.17 15.10 5.92
C PRO A 8 9.18 14.54 6.93
N PHE A 9 9.05 13.28 7.33
CA PHE A 9 9.85 12.62 8.37
C PHE A 9 10.08 11.13 8.07
N GLY A 10 10.89 10.49 8.91
CA GLY A 10 11.06 9.04 8.95
C GLY A 10 11.74 8.43 7.73
N LYS A 11 11.68 7.09 7.63
CA LYS A 11 12.34 6.27 6.59
C LYS A 11 11.99 6.73 5.17
N TYR A 12 10.76 7.15 4.94
CA TYR A 12 10.27 7.55 3.62
C TYR A 12 10.23 9.08 3.41
N LYS A 13 11.02 9.84 4.18
CA LYS A 13 11.09 11.31 4.04
C LYS A 13 11.37 11.72 2.60
N GLY A 14 10.55 12.63 2.06
CA GLY A 14 10.64 13.12 0.69
C GLY A 14 9.94 12.25 -0.36
N GLN A 15 9.42 11.06 0.01
CA GLN A 15 8.63 10.23 -0.90
C GLN A 15 7.14 10.59 -0.85
N GLU A 16 6.46 10.46 -1.99
CA GLU A 16 5.03 10.77 -2.11
C GLU A 16 4.18 9.78 -1.32
N ILE A 17 3.25 10.28 -0.51
CA ILE A 17 2.48 9.44 0.43
C ILE A 17 1.63 8.40 -0.30
N LYS A 18 1.03 8.76 -1.44
CA LYS A 18 0.29 7.79 -2.27
C LYS A 18 1.17 6.63 -2.74
N TYR A 19 2.45 6.89 -3.08
CA TYR A 19 3.38 5.83 -3.44
C TYR A 19 3.69 4.91 -2.26
N ILE A 20 3.87 5.48 -1.06
CA ILE A 20 4.07 4.72 0.17
C ILE A 20 2.85 3.85 0.48
N ILE A 21 1.62 4.35 0.31
CA ILE A 21 0.39 3.55 0.50
C ILE A 21 0.39 2.33 -0.41
N LEU A 22 0.78 2.49 -1.67
CA LEU A 22 0.78 1.41 -2.66
C LEU A 22 1.88 0.37 -2.44
N THR A 23 2.93 0.69 -1.68
CA THR A 23 4.13 -0.15 -1.58
C THR A 23 4.48 -0.59 -0.17
N HIS A 24 4.09 0.19 0.84
CA HIS A 24 4.43 0.01 2.25
C HIS A 24 3.26 0.48 3.13
N ILE A 25 2.04 -0.01 2.86
CA ILE A 25 0.82 0.38 3.58
C ILE A 25 0.94 0.20 5.11
N GLY A 26 1.71 -0.80 5.56
CA GLY A 26 1.99 -1.01 6.98
C GLY A 26 2.68 0.18 7.66
N TYR A 27 3.53 0.92 6.93
CA TYR A 27 4.16 2.14 7.43
C TYR A 27 3.12 3.26 7.67
N ILE A 28 2.12 3.35 6.79
CA ILE A 28 1.03 4.32 6.94
C ILE A 28 0.12 3.97 8.13
N MET A 29 -0.18 2.68 8.32
CA MET A 29 -0.86 2.19 9.52
C MET A 29 -0.08 2.56 10.79
N TRP A 30 1.23 2.31 10.79
CA TRP A 30 2.09 2.67 11.90
C TRP A 30 2.06 4.18 12.20
N CYS A 31 2.11 5.03 11.16
CA CYS A 31 1.99 6.47 11.36
C CYS A 31 0.66 6.87 12.01
N PHE A 32 -0.45 6.20 11.69
CA PHE A 32 -1.73 6.49 12.34
C PHE A 32 -1.75 6.15 13.83
N GLU A 33 -1.10 5.04 14.22
CA GLU A 33 -1.10 4.60 15.63
C GLU A 33 -0.07 5.38 16.47
N ASN A 34 0.97 5.94 15.86
CA ASN A 34 2.11 6.51 16.60
C ASN A 34 2.28 8.02 16.44
N ILE A 35 1.71 8.64 15.40
CA ILE A 35 1.93 10.05 15.11
C ILE A 35 0.59 10.78 15.12
N SER A 36 0.30 11.41 16.27
CA SER A 36 -0.98 12.05 16.56
C SER A 36 -1.45 13.08 15.50
N TRP A 37 -0.50 13.79 14.90
CA TRP A 37 -0.76 14.80 13.87
C TRP A 37 -0.82 14.22 12.45
N PHE A 38 -0.36 12.98 12.23
CA PHE A 38 -0.34 12.39 10.90
C PHE A 38 -1.75 12.01 10.45
N LYS A 39 -2.18 12.61 9.33
CA LYS A 39 -3.47 12.34 8.71
C LYS A 39 -3.32 12.31 7.21
N LEU A 40 -4.03 11.38 6.57
CA LEU A 40 -4.19 11.34 5.12
C LEU A 40 -5.23 12.37 4.66
N THR A 41 -5.02 12.92 3.48
CA THR A 41 -6.05 13.64 2.73
C THR A 41 -7.15 12.68 2.29
N ASP A 42 -8.30 13.18 1.87
CA ASP A 42 -9.41 12.31 1.42
C ASP A 42 -9.02 11.44 0.22
N GLU A 43 -8.21 11.98 -0.68
CA GLU A 43 -7.69 11.24 -1.84
C GLU A 43 -6.71 10.13 -1.42
N GLU A 44 -5.76 10.43 -0.54
CA GLU A 44 -4.83 9.44 0.00
C GLU A 44 -5.55 8.36 0.81
N GLN A 45 -6.55 8.75 1.61
CA GLN A 45 -7.37 7.82 2.38
C GLN A 45 -8.16 6.87 1.47
N ALA A 46 -8.71 7.37 0.36
CA ALA A 46 -9.42 6.51 -0.60
C ALA A 46 -8.50 5.44 -1.21
N ILE A 47 -7.22 5.78 -1.44
CA ILE A 47 -6.21 4.82 -1.90
C ILE A 47 -5.88 3.82 -0.80
N TYR A 48 -5.67 4.30 0.44
CA TYR A 48 -5.40 3.44 1.60
C TYR A 48 -6.52 2.42 1.83
N ASP A 49 -7.76 2.89 1.85
CA ASP A 49 -8.95 2.05 2.01
C ASP A 49 -9.01 1.00 0.89
N ALA A 50 -8.84 1.39 -0.37
CA ALA A 50 -8.89 0.48 -1.51
C ALA A 50 -7.80 -0.62 -1.45
N VAL A 51 -6.58 -0.28 -1.04
CA VAL A 51 -5.48 -1.25 -0.88
C VAL A 51 -5.72 -2.17 0.31
N ALA A 52 -6.16 -1.64 1.45
CA ALA A 52 -6.47 -2.45 2.63
C ALA A 52 -7.64 -3.42 2.36
N ILE A 53 -8.66 -2.98 1.62
CA ILE A 53 -9.77 -3.84 1.18
C ILE A 53 -9.27 -4.95 0.25
N MET A 54 -8.36 -4.63 -0.69
CA MET A 54 -7.76 -5.63 -1.58
C MET A 54 -6.99 -6.69 -0.79
N ILE A 55 -6.15 -6.27 0.17
CA ILE A 55 -5.40 -7.19 1.06
C ILE A 55 -6.35 -8.16 1.77
N LYS A 56 -7.47 -7.65 2.30
CA LYS A 56 -8.50 -8.49 2.93
C LYS A 56 -9.19 -9.43 1.96
N LYS A 57 -9.60 -8.90 0.80
CA LYS A 57 -10.36 -9.63 -0.22
C LYS A 57 -9.57 -10.81 -0.78
N ASP A 58 -8.29 -10.59 -1.05
CA ASP A 58 -7.41 -11.59 -1.66
C ASP A 58 -6.66 -12.41 -0.59
N ASN A 59 -6.96 -12.18 0.70
CA ASN A 59 -6.37 -12.87 1.86
C ASN A 59 -4.84 -12.90 1.80
N LEU A 60 -4.22 -11.74 1.52
CA LEU A 60 -2.77 -11.64 1.41
C LEU A 60 -2.12 -11.77 2.79
N GLU A 61 -1.09 -12.60 2.87
CA GLU A 61 -0.26 -12.71 4.07
C GLU A 61 0.60 -11.45 4.21
N MET A 62 0.45 -10.74 5.33
CA MET A 62 1.19 -9.52 5.63
C MET A 62 2.07 -9.73 6.85
N THR A 63 3.22 -9.04 6.88
CA THR A 63 4.19 -9.10 7.98
C THR A 63 3.84 -8.22 9.18
N PHE A 64 2.70 -7.53 9.14
CA PHE A 64 2.23 -6.60 10.16
C PHE A 64 0.78 -6.93 10.56
N PRO A 65 0.30 -6.47 11.74
CA PRO A 65 -1.06 -6.77 12.21
C PRO A 65 -2.13 -6.11 11.35
N VAL A 66 -2.69 -6.87 10.40
CA VAL A 66 -3.71 -6.39 9.45
C VAL A 66 -4.99 -5.87 10.13
N GLU A 67 -5.31 -6.34 11.33
CA GLU A 67 -6.47 -5.84 12.09
C GLU A 67 -6.33 -4.37 12.48
N LEU A 68 -5.11 -3.91 12.80
CA LEU A 68 -4.85 -2.49 13.05
C LEU A 68 -5.00 -1.69 11.76
N MET A 69 -4.55 -2.21 10.62
CA MET A 69 -4.76 -1.58 9.32
C MET A 69 -6.26 -1.42 9.02
N TYR A 70 -7.06 -2.47 9.23
CA TYR A 70 -8.50 -2.44 8.99
C TYR A 70 -9.27 -1.47 9.89
N LYS A 71 -8.76 -1.18 11.10
CA LYS A 71 -9.32 -0.17 12.00
C LYS A 71 -9.32 1.23 11.38
N HIS A 72 -8.33 1.55 10.53
CA HIS A 72 -8.17 2.88 9.93
C HIS A 72 -8.93 3.08 8.61
N ILE A 73 -9.62 2.06 8.11
CA ILE A 73 -10.45 2.18 6.91
C ILE A 73 -11.65 3.09 7.20
N ARG A 74 -11.81 4.17 6.43
CA ARG A 74 -12.94 5.11 6.57
C ARG A 74 -14.18 4.63 5.83
N ASN A 75 -14.03 4.06 4.64
CA ASN A 75 -15.13 3.52 3.85
C ASN A 75 -15.55 2.11 4.34
N ARG A 76 -16.37 2.08 5.40
CA ARG A 76 -16.84 0.82 6.01
C ARG A 76 -17.76 0.03 5.08
N GLU A 77 -18.58 0.70 4.28
CA GLU A 77 -19.50 0.03 3.34
C GLU A 77 -18.73 -0.76 2.28
N ALA A 78 -17.71 -0.15 1.65
CA ALA A 78 -16.86 -0.84 0.70
C ALA A 78 -16.06 -1.98 1.36
N PHE A 79 -15.63 -1.80 2.62
CA PHE A 79 -14.93 -2.84 3.37
C PHE A 79 -15.79 -4.06 3.68
N GLU A 80 -17.05 -3.86 4.07
CA GLU A 80 -18.00 -4.95 4.29
C GLU A 80 -18.31 -5.71 3.01
N ARG A 81 -18.38 -5.02 1.87
CA ARG A 81 -18.62 -5.61 0.54
C ARG A 81 -17.36 -6.15 -0.15
N LEU A 82 -16.18 -5.94 0.45
CA LEU A 82 -14.88 -6.20 -0.19
C LEU A 82 -14.77 -5.55 -1.58
N GLU A 83 -15.32 -4.34 -1.70
CA GLU A 83 -15.39 -3.56 -2.92
C GLU A 83 -14.15 -2.68 -3.06
N THR A 84 -13.37 -2.94 -4.10
CA THR A 84 -12.15 -2.18 -4.40
C THR A 84 -11.87 -2.28 -5.89
N PRO A 85 -11.35 -1.21 -6.53
CA PRO A 85 -10.92 -1.26 -7.91
C PRO A 85 -9.63 -2.08 -8.10
N PHE A 86 -8.91 -2.37 -7.01
CA PHE A 86 -7.65 -3.09 -7.06
C PHE A 86 -7.81 -4.62 -7.01
N ILE A 87 -6.85 -5.31 -7.61
CA ILE A 87 -6.69 -6.76 -7.57
C ILE A 87 -5.21 -7.08 -7.31
N ALA A 88 -4.94 -8.10 -6.49
CA ALA A 88 -3.61 -8.65 -6.35
C ALA A 88 -3.35 -9.66 -7.48
N PHE A 89 -2.28 -9.46 -8.24
CA PHE A 89 -1.89 -10.42 -9.27
C PHE A 89 -0.38 -10.56 -9.31
N ASN A 90 0.12 -11.80 -9.18
CA ASN A 90 1.55 -12.12 -9.16
C ASN A 90 2.38 -11.19 -8.26
N GLU A 91 1.88 -10.79 -7.08
CA GLU A 91 2.56 -9.86 -6.13
C GLU A 91 2.42 -8.36 -6.44
N TYR A 92 1.61 -7.99 -7.42
CA TYR A 92 1.39 -6.60 -7.83
C TYR A 92 -0.02 -6.13 -7.48
N THR A 93 -0.15 -4.87 -7.09
CA THR A 93 -1.46 -4.19 -7.09
C THR A 93 -1.77 -3.76 -8.51
N CYS A 94 -2.87 -4.29 -9.06
CA CYS A 94 -3.34 -3.99 -10.41
C CYS A 94 -4.79 -3.47 -10.34
N TYR A 95 -5.31 -2.94 -11.43
CA TYR A 95 -6.75 -2.69 -11.58
C TYR A 95 -7.20 -3.04 -13.02
N LYS A 96 -8.47 -3.39 -13.19
CA LYS A 96 -9.02 -3.75 -14.51
C LYS A 96 -9.14 -2.53 -15.42
N ILE A 97 -9.09 -2.71 -16.75
CA ILE A 97 -9.27 -1.60 -17.71
C ILE A 97 -10.60 -0.86 -17.48
N SER A 98 -11.65 -1.58 -17.09
CA SER A 98 -12.95 -0.99 -16.75
C SER A 98 -12.88 0.04 -15.62
N GLU A 99 -11.89 -0.09 -14.72
CA GLU A 99 -11.65 0.84 -13.60
C GLU A 99 -10.73 2.00 -13.99
N LYS A 100 -10.30 2.12 -15.25
CA LYS A 100 -9.39 3.21 -15.67
C LYS A 100 -9.95 4.60 -15.38
N ASP A 101 -11.27 4.75 -15.47
CA ASP A 101 -11.93 6.02 -15.19
C ASP A 101 -12.22 6.29 -13.72
N ASN A 102 -12.00 5.28 -12.85
CA ASN A 102 -12.16 5.39 -11.41
C ASN A 102 -11.20 6.47 -10.85
N PRO A 103 -11.70 7.42 -10.03
CA PRO A 103 -10.86 8.47 -9.44
C PRO A 103 -9.64 7.94 -8.68
N ILE A 104 -9.77 6.81 -7.97
CA ILE A 104 -8.67 6.18 -7.23
C ILE A 104 -7.60 5.71 -8.21
N CYS A 105 -7.99 5.02 -9.28
CA CYS A 105 -7.07 4.53 -10.32
C CYS A 105 -6.37 5.67 -11.06
N LYS A 106 -7.09 6.75 -11.39
CA LYS A 106 -6.50 7.96 -11.99
C LYS A 106 -5.46 8.62 -11.09
N SER A 107 -5.72 8.66 -9.78
CA SER A 107 -4.81 9.26 -8.79
C SER A 107 -3.46 8.55 -8.70
N VAL A 108 -3.44 7.25 -9.00
CA VAL A 108 -2.22 6.42 -8.92
C VAL A 108 -1.60 6.10 -10.27
N GLU A 109 -2.18 6.60 -11.37
CA GLU A 109 -1.78 6.24 -12.73
C GLU A 109 -0.32 6.61 -13.04
N LYS A 110 0.19 7.71 -12.46
CA LYS A 110 1.59 8.12 -12.66
C LYS A 110 2.62 7.17 -12.02
N TYR A 111 2.21 6.34 -11.05
CA TYR A 111 3.09 5.37 -10.39
C TYR A 111 3.22 4.06 -11.18
N LYS A 112 2.49 3.93 -12.29
CA LYS A 112 2.62 2.80 -13.19
C LYS A 112 4.05 2.72 -13.75
N ARG A 113 4.60 1.51 -13.74
CA ARG A 113 5.82 1.18 -14.49
C ARG A 113 5.47 0.52 -15.83
N PRO A 114 6.42 0.48 -16.80
CA PRO A 114 6.18 -0.11 -18.12
C PRO A 114 5.72 -1.57 -18.04
N ARG A 115 4.79 -1.93 -18.95
CA ARG A 115 4.02 -3.19 -19.03
C ARG A 115 4.82 -4.48 -18.79
N ILE A 116 4.19 -5.40 -18.04
CA ILE A 116 4.37 -6.84 -18.22
C ILE A 116 3.25 -7.30 -19.16
N THR A 117 3.59 -7.74 -20.38
CA THR A 117 2.61 -8.21 -21.36
C THR A 117 2.15 -9.63 -20.99
N ILE A 118 0.87 -9.81 -20.63
CA ILE A 118 0.25 -11.13 -20.54
C ILE A 118 -0.55 -11.37 -21.83
N PRO A 119 -0.34 -12.49 -22.55
CA PRO A 119 -1.06 -12.78 -23.79
C PRO A 119 -2.57 -12.90 -23.56
N GLU A 120 -3.37 -12.36 -24.50
CA GLU A 120 -4.84 -12.30 -24.50
C GLU A 120 -5.56 -13.67 -24.40
N ARG A 121 -4.82 -14.79 -24.40
CA ARG A 121 -5.36 -16.16 -24.37
C ARG A 121 -5.48 -16.77 -22.96
N SER A 122 -5.08 -16.06 -21.91
CA SER A 122 -5.35 -16.53 -20.54
C SER A 122 -6.83 -16.32 -20.20
N SER A 123 -7.39 -17.20 -19.36
CA SER A 123 -8.79 -17.19 -18.88
C SER A 123 -9.20 -15.93 -18.10
N ALA A 124 -8.34 -14.92 -18.08
CA ALA A 124 -8.43 -13.77 -17.21
C ALA A 124 -8.94 -12.49 -17.91
N GLY A 125 -9.24 -12.55 -19.22
CA GLY A 125 -9.99 -11.53 -19.98
C GLY A 125 -9.41 -10.11 -19.92
N GLY A 126 -8.74 -9.66 -20.98
CA GLY A 126 -8.40 -8.25 -21.20
C GLY A 126 -7.83 -7.50 -19.99
N LEU A 127 -6.89 -8.13 -19.27
CA LEU A 127 -6.19 -7.49 -18.15
C LEU A 127 -5.24 -6.43 -18.70
N SER A 128 -5.47 -5.14 -18.43
CA SER A 128 -4.36 -4.19 -18.38
C SER A 128 -3.63 -4.46 -17.08
N LEU A 129 -2.70 -5.41 -17.14
CA LEU A 129 -1.93 -5.80 -15.98
C LEU A 129 -0.78 -4.82 -15.75
N ASP A 130 -1.15 -3.58 -15.44
CA ASP A 130 -0.24 -2.51 -15.03
C ASP A 130 0.13 -2.75 -13.56
N GLY A 131 1.02 -3.70 -13.32
CA GLY A 131 1.48 -4.03 -11.98
C GLY A 131 2.15 -2.83 -11.30
N LEU A 132 1.53 -2.30 -10.25
CA LEU A 132 2.21 -1.47 -9.27
C LEU A 132 3.14 -2.43 -8.51
N ARG A 133 4.41 -2.50 -8.93
CA ARG A 133 5.45 -3.26 -8.23
C ARG A 133 5.49 -2.81 -6.77
N GLN A 134 5.60 -3.79 -5.87
CA GLN A 134 6.05 -3.70 -4.47
C GLN A 134 4.97 -3.71 -3.38
N LEU A 135 3.94 -4.57 -3.41
CA LEU A 135 3.30 -4.92 -2.12
C LEU A 135 3.99 -6.09 -1.43
N SER A 136 4.41 -7.15 -2.14
CA SER A 136 5.17 -8.24 -1.49
C SER A 136 6.67 -8.21 -1.79
N TYR A 137 7.11 -7.87 -3.02
CA TYR A 137 8.55 -7.85 -3.35
C TYR A 137 9.37 -6.83 -2.55
N ALA A 138 8.73 -5.78 -2.00
CA ALA A 138 9.40 -4.86 -1.07
C ALA A 138 9.41 -5.41 0.36
N MET A 139 8.36 -6.06 0.84
CA MET A 139 8.35 -6.61 2.20
C MET A 139 9.28 -7.81 2.34
N ASP A 140 9.26 -8.76 1.40
CA ASP A 140 10.13 -9.95 1.46
C ASP A 140 11.59 -9.57 1.28
N LYS A 141 11.92 -8.64 0.37
CA LYS A 141 13.31 -8.16 0.27
C LYS A 141 13.72 -7.20 1.36
N GLU A 142 12.85 -6.40 1.98
CA GLU A 142 13.25 -5.59 3.13
C GLU A 142 13.48 -6.46 4.36
N VAL A 143 12.65 -7.47 4.59
CA VAL A 143 12.83 -8.47 5.65
C VAL A 143 14.04 -9.37 5.37
N GLU A 144 14.17 -9.93 4.16
CA GLU A 144 15.34 -10.75 3.78
C GLU A 144 16.62 -9.93 3.72
N ARG A 145 16.62 -8.70 3.19
CA ARG A 145 17.81 -7.84 3.17
C ARG A 145 18.18 -7.40 4.57
N ALA A 146 17.20 -7.15 5.44
CA ALA A 146 17.47 -6.85 6.82
C ALA A 146 18.14 -8.04 7.52
N TYR A 147 17.57 -9.25 7.40
CA TYR A 147 18.19 -10.48 7.90
C TYR A 147 19.58 -10.75 7.30
N PHE A 148 19.79 -10.51 6.00
CA PHE A 148 21.09 -10.69 5.35
C PHE A 148 22.15 -9.65 5.75
N ASN A 149 21.73 -8.44 6.12
CA ASN A 149 22.62 -7.36 6.58
C ASN A 149 22.84 -7.38 8.10
N GLY A 150 22.17 -8.28 8.83
CA GLY A 150 22.16 -8.28 10.29
C GLY A 150 21.34 -7.13 10.90
N GLU A 151 20.51 -6.47 10.08
CA GLU A 151 19.53 -5.48 10.52
C GLU A 151 18.37 -6.24 11.18
N THR A 152 17.95 -5.74 12.33
CA THR A 152 16.90 -6.35 13.15
C THR A 152 15.51 -5.94 12.64
N ASP A 153 14.45 -6.60 13.14
CA ASP A 153 13.08 -6.11 12.94
C ASP A 153 12.94 -4.64 13.40
N GLU A 154 13.80 -4.19 14.32
CA GLU A 154 13.89 -2.81 14.77
C GLU A 154 14.47 -1.84 13.72
N ASP A 155 15.35 -2.31 12.85
CA ASP A 155 15.95 -1.50 11.80
C ASP A 155 15.03 -1.43 10.56
N THR A 156 14.18 -2.44 10.38
CA THR A 156 13.27 -2.56 9.24
C THR A 156 11.97 -1.78 9.46
N PHE A 157 11.44 -1.87 10.70
CA PHE A 157 10.13 -1.31 11.08
C PHE A 157 10.19 -0.34 12.26
N GLY A 158 11.34 -0.14 12.90
CA GLY A 158 11.42 0.41 14.26
C GLY A 158 10.97 -0.67 15.24
N GLY A 159 11.72 -0.97 16.30
CA GLY A 159 11.39 -2.11 17.17
C GLY A 159 9.99 -1.98 17.73
N TRP A 160 9.11 -2.96 17.47
CA TRP A 160 7.71 -2.95 17.94
C TRP A 160 7.58 -2.76 19.47
N TYR A 161 8.65 -3.04 20.23
CA TYR A 161 8.75 -2.88 21.69
C TYR A 161 9.56 -1.68 22.16
N SER A 162 10.24 -0.92 21.29
CA SER A 162 11.10 0.22 21.65
C SER A 162 10.56 1.57 21.18
N MET A 163 9.25 1.67 20.94
CA MET A 163 8.58 2.85 20.36
C MET A 163 7.94 3.78 21.40
N ASP A 164 8.60 3.97 22.55
CA ASP A 164 8.24 5.02 23.51
C ASP A 164 8.86 6.39 23.16
N ASP A 165 9.84 6.43 22.25
CA ASP A 165 10.66 7.62 21.94
C ASP A 165 9.98 8.67 21.03
N TYR A 166 8.78 8.39 20.52
CA TYR A 166 8.01 9.32 19.67
C TYR A 166 6.69 9.79 20.30
N LYS A 167 6.56 9.62 21.62
CA LYS A 167 5.46 10.18 22.42
C LYS A 167 5.78 11.63 22.80
N ASP A 168 5.66 12.54 21.83
CA ASP A 168 5.50 13.98 22.09
C ASP A 168 4.36 14.56 21.23
#